data_AF-A0A2R6I3J1-F1
#
_entry.id   AF-A0A2R6I3J1-F1
#
_cell.length_a   1.000
_cell.length_b   1.000
_cell.length_c   1.000
_cell.angle_alpha   90.00
_cell.angle_beta   90.00
_cell.angle_gamma   90.00
#
_symmetry.space_group_name_H-M   'P 1'
#
loop_
_entity.id
_entity.type
_entity.pdbx_description
1 polymer ?
#
loop_
_entity_poly.entity_id
_entity_poly.type
_entity_poly.pdbx_seq_one_letter_code
_entity_poly.pdbx_strand_id
1 'polypeptide(L)' 'MSCDHDLDPEFLYPSDAAVLDLHKDDGDLMIRFAIPCPECDQPLELDARVEEQREASLSLPLDDAEDVYD' A
#
# COMPACT_ATOMS: atom_id res chain seq x y z
N MET A 1 -12.07 6.14 12.57
CA MET A 1 -12.66 4.90 13.11
C MET A 1 -11.61 3.85 12.90
N SER A 2 -10.89 3.47 13.96
CA SER A 2 -9.92 2.38 13.97
C SER A 2 -10.54 1.24 14.76
N CYS A 3 -10.42 0.00 14.28
CA CYS A 3 -10.66 -1.16 15.13
C CYS A 3 -9.34 -1.54 15.82
N ASP A 4 -9.41 -2.11 17.02
CA ASP A 4 -8.23 -2.49 17.82
C ASP A 4 -8.01 -4.03 17.81
N HIS A 5 -8.54 -4.73 16.80
CA HIS A 5 -8.29 -6.17 16.64
C HIS A 5 -6.83 -6.41 16.28
N ASP A 6 -6.24 -7.45 16.85
CA ASP A 6 -4.88 -7.85 16.53
C ASP A 6 -4.80 -8.29 15.07
N LEU A 7 -3.80 -7.76 14.36
CA LEU A 7 -3.50 -8.17 13.00
C LEU A 7 -2.57 -9.36 13.03
N ASP A 8 -3.04 -10.48 12.51
CA ASP A 8 -2.17 -11.63 12.24
C ASP A 8 -1.59 -11.49 10.82
N PRO A 9 -0.26 -11.28 10.70
CA PRO A 9 0.39 -11.06 9.41
C PRO A 9 0.35 -12.28 8.49
N GLU A 10 0.05 -13.48 8.98
CA GLU A 10 -0.08 -14.67 8.14
C GLU A 10 -1.25 -14.59 7.15
N PHE A 11 -2.23 -13.71 7.42
CA PHE A 11 -3.41 -13.51 6.58
C PHE A 11 -3.36 -12.22 5.74
N LEU A 12 -2.23 -11.52 5.72
CA LEU A 12 -2.05 -10.29 4.95
C LEU A 12 -1.22 -10.54 3.70
N TYR A 13 -1.79 -10.21 2.54
CA TYR A 13 -1.06 -10.20 1.28
C TYR A 13 -0.78 -8.76 0.84
N PRO A 14 0.34 -8.51 0.12
CA PRO A 14 0.63 -7.18 -0.43
C PRO A 14 -0.49 -6.63 -1.33
N SER A 15 -1.27 -7.51 -1.97
CA SER A 15 -2.43 -7.13 -2.79
C SER A 15 -3.59 -6.54 -1.99
N ASP A 16 -3.63 -6.78 -0.68
CA ASP A 16 -4.71 -6.30 0.20
C ASP A 16 -4.46 -4.87 0.68
N ALA A 17 -3.25 -4.35 0.47
CA ALA A 17 -2.85 -3.01 0.87
C ALA A 17 -3.21 -1.97 -0.21
N ALA A 18 -3.92 -0.93 0.21
CA ALA A 18 -4.09 0.29 -0.56
C ALA A 18 -3.09 1.34 -0.09
N VAL A 19 -2.15 1.73 -0.96
CA VAL A 19 -1.20 2.82 -0.66
C VAL A 19 -1.96 4.15 -0.66
N LEU A 20 -1.86 4.88 0.45
CA LEU A 20 -2.52 6.16 0.65
C LEU A 20 -1.56 7.34 0.41
N ASP A 21 -0.32 7.22 0.90
CA ASP A 21 0.67 8.29 0.80
C ASP A 21 2.11 7.74 0.87
N LEU A 22 3.03 8.45 0.22
CA LEU A 22 4.47 8.26 0.31
C LEU A 22 5.10 9.54 0.83
N HIS A 23 5.67 9.49 2.02
CA HIS A 23 6.20 10.69 2.68
C HIS A 23 7.58 10.43 3.27
N LYS A 24 8.22 11.51 3.74
CA LYS A 24 9.51 11.42 4.43
C LYS A 24 9.31 11.73 5.90
N ASP A 25 9.92 10.94 6.75
CA ASP A 25 10.02 11.19 8.19
C ASP A 25 11.44 10.90 8.66
N ASP A 26 12.04 11.83 9.40
CA ASP A 26 13.46 11.80 9.84
C ASP A 26 14.49 11.40 8.76
N GLY A 27 14.21 11.74 7.49
CA GLY A 27 15.05 11.42 6.35
C GLY A 27 14.84 10.03 5.73
N ASP A 28 14.01 9.19 6.35
CA ASP A 28 13.58 7.89 5.84
C ASP A 28 12.33 8.04 4.95
N LEU A 29 12.19 7.14 3.97
CA LEU A 29 10.97 7.00 3.18
C LEU A 29 9.95 6.17 3.95
N MET A 30 8.74 6.71 4.10
CA MET A 30 7.62 6.12 4.80
C MET A 30 6.46 5.87 3.82
N ILE A 31 5.71 4.80 4.07
CA ILE A 31 4.50 4.46 3.33
C ILE A 31 3.34 4.42 4.31
N ARG A 32 2.34 5.25 4.04
CA ARG A 32 1.03 5.13 4.66
C ARG A 32 0.13 4.29 3.77
N PHE A 33 -0.47 3.27 4.35
CA PHE A 33 -1.34 2.34 3.63
C PHE A 33 -2.51 1.91 4.50
N ALA A 34 -3.58 1.44 3.85
CA ALA A 34 -4.72 0.84 4.52
C ALA A 34 -4.88 -0.63 4.12
N ILE A 35 -5.25 -1.47 5.08
CA ILE A 35 -5.67 -2.86 4.87
C ILE A 35 -7.06 -3.08 5.47
N PRO A 36 -7.88 -4.00 4.93
CA PRO A 36 -9.12 -4.39 5.59
C PRO A 36 -8.83 -5.23 6.83
N CYS A 37 -9.51 -4.95 7.94
CA CYS A 37 -9.47 -5.81 9.12
C CYS A 37 -10.16 -7.15 8.81
N PRO A 38 -9.50 -8.31 8.97
CA PRO A 38 -10.11 -9.60 8.66
C PRO A 38 -11.30 -9.96 9.58
N GLU A 39 -11.39 -9.34 10.76
CA GLU A 39 -12.47 -9.63 11.72
C GLU A 39 -13.73 -8.79 11.52
N CYS A 40 -13.59 -7.53 11.13
CA CYS A 40 -14.69 -6.57 11.10
C CYS A 40 -14.82 -5.75 9.81
N ASP A 41 -13.93 -6.00 8.84
CA ASP A 41 -13.91 -5.36 7.52
C ASP A 41 -13.74 -3.82 7.58
N GLN A 42 -13.36 -3.28 8.74
CA GLN A 42 -13.03 -1.87 8.88
C GLN A 42 -11.62 -1.60 8.34
N PRO A 43 -11.39 -0.44 7.70
CA PRO A 43 -10.08 -0.08 7.22
C PRO A 43 -9.14 0.21 8.40
N LEU A 44 -7.94 -0.37 8.36
CA LEU A 44 -6.86 -0.11 9.30
C LEU A 44 -5.77 0.67 8.59
N GLU A 45 -5.57 1.90 9.04
CA GLU A 45 -4.52 2.79 8.53
C GLU A 45 -3.22 2.52 9.30
N LEU A 46 -2.16 2.21 8.56
CA LEU A 46 -0.85 1.86 9.07
C LEU A 46 0.22 2.74 8.41
N ASP A 47 1.31 2.95 9.13
CA ASP A 47 2.47 3.70 8.64
C ASP A 47 3.72 2.84 8.86
N ALA A 48 4.53 2.68 7.81
CA ALA A 48 5.70 1.81 7.83
C ALA A 48 6.89 2.42 7.10
N ARG A 49 8.09 2.12 7.61
CA ARG A 49 9.35 2.50 6.97
C ARG A 49 9.63 1.59 5.77
N VAL A 50 10.08 2.20 4.68
CA VAL A 50 10.61 1.44 3.53
C VAL A 50 11.99 0.90 3.86
N GLU A 51 12.13 -0.42 3.87
CA GLU A 51 13.42 -1.09 4.08
C GLU A 51 14.23 -1.26 2.79
N GLU A 52 13.56 -1.51 1.67
CA GLU A 52 14.21 -1.74 0.38
C GLU A 52 13.41 -1.11 -0.76
N GLN A 53 14.11 -0.48 -1.70
CA GLN A 53 13.56 -0.01 -2.96
C GLN A 53 14.23 -0.76 -4.10
N ARG A 54 13.42 -1.32 -5.01
CA ARG A 54 13.92 -1.92 -6.26
C ARG A 54 13.30 -1.23 -7.45
N GLU A 55 14.14 -0.89 -8.41
CA GLU A 55 13.69 -0.46 -9.72
C GLU A 55 13.22 -1.69 -10.51
N ALA A 56 12.02 -1.60 -11.07
CA ALA A 56 11.47 -2.62 -11.94
C ALA A 56 11.07 -1.97 -13.26
N SER A 57 11.60 -2.49 -14.36
CA SER A 57 11.14 -2.13 -15.71
C SER A 57 9.89 -2.95 -16.03
N LEU A 58 8.75 -2.47 -15.56
CA LEU A 58 7.44 -3.06 -15.86
C LEU A 58 6.87 -2.37 -17.09
N SER A 59 6.42 -3.15 -18.08
CA SER A 59 5.53 -2.62 -19.12
C SER A 59 4.15 -2.45 -18.49
N LEU A 60 3.73 -1.21 -18.27
CA LEU A 60 2.38 -0.94 -17.81
C LEU A 60 1.40 -1.23 -18.96
N PRO A 61 0.19 -1.74 -18.69
CA PRO A 61 -0.82 -1.98 -19.73
C PRO A 61 -1.18 -0.73 -20.54
N LEU A 62 -0.85 0.46 -20.02
CA LEU A 62 -1.10 1.76 -20.64
C LEU A 62 0.06 2.24 -21.51
N ASP A 63 1.22 1.56 -21.50
CA ASP A 63 2.40 1.99 -22.28
C ASP A 63 2.19 1.82 -23.79
N ASP A 64 1.28 0.93 -24.19
CA ASP A 64 0.88 0.68 -25.58
C ASP A 64 -0.42 1.43 -25.98
N ALA A 65 -0.99 2.25 -25.10
CA ALA A 65 -2.22 2.99 -25.39
C ALA A 65 -1.88 4.30 -26.12
N GLU A 66 -2.07 4.33 -27.44
CA GLU A 66 -1.76 5.50 -28.29
C GLU A 66 -2.63 6.73 -27.97
N ASP A 67 -3.80 6.57 -27.34
CA ASP A 67 -4.63 7.67 -26.84
C ASP A 67 -5.47 7.22 -25.63
N VAL A 68 -5.08 7.65 -24.43
CA VAL A 68 -5.75 7.31 -23.15
C VAL A 68 -7.01 8.19 -22.91
N TYR A 69 -7.22 9.21 -23.73
CA TYR A 69 -8.23 10.26 -23.51
C TYR A 69 -8.99 10.69 -24.79
N ASP A 70 -9.24 9.79 -25.73
CA ASP A 70 -10.19 10.01 -26.85
C ASP A 70 -11.55 9.35 -26.57
#